data_AF-A0A1H3T1M7-F1
#
_entry.id   AF-A0A1H3T1M7-F1
#
_cell.length_a   1.000
_cell.length_b   1.000
_cell.length_c   1.000
_cell.angle_alpha   90.00
_cell.angle_beta   90.00
_cell.angle_gamma   90.00
#
_symmetry.space_group_name_H-M   'P 1'
#
loop_
_entity.id
_entity.type
_entity.pdbx_description
1 polymer ?
#
loop_
_entity_poly.entity_id
_entity_poly.type
_entity_poly.pdbx_seq_one_letter_code
_entity_poly.pdbx_strand_id
1 'polypeptide(L)' 'DEPTGALDTKSGEQVMDIFTKLNAEGTTIVMVTHEEEVAAYSSRRIVLRDGKITEDRRCAV' A
#
# COMPACT_ATOMS: atom_id res chain seq x y z
N ASP A 1 -3.11 7.69 4.37
CA ASP A 1 -4.22 7.83 3.42
C ASP A 1 -3.63 8.46 2.17
N GLU A 2 -3.64 7.73 1.06
CA GLU A 2 -2.98 8.10 -0.21
C GLU A 2 -1.55 8.67 -0.04
N PRO A 3 -0.59 7.84 0.44
CA PRO A 3 0.73 8.34 0.85
C PRO A 3 1.58 8.93 -0.28
N THR A 4 1.28 8.62 -1.55
CA THR A 4 2.04 9.02 -2.73
C THR A 4 1.27 9.97 -3.66
N GLY A 5 -0.02 10.24 -3.42
CA GLY A 5 -0.89 10.90 -4.40
C GLY A 5 -0.52 12.36 -4.75
N ALA A 6 0.34 13.01 -3.95
CA ALA A 6 0.85 14.37 -4.22
C ALA A 6 2.33 14.39 -4.64
N LEU A 7 2.95 13.22 -4.80
CA LEU A 7 4.37 13.07 -5.11
C LEU A 7 4.56 12.72 -6.59
N ASP A 8 5.71 13.12 -7.13
CA ASP A 8 6.18 12.56 -8.39
C ASP A 8 6.56 11.08 -8.21
N THR A 9 6.64 10.33 -9.31
CA THR A 9 6.93 8.89 -9.31
C THR A 9 8.17 8.53 -8.49
N LYS A 10 9.26 9.31 -8.61
CA LYS A 10 10.52 9.02 -7.92
C LYS A 10 10.40 9.25 -6.41
N SER A 11 9.77 10.36 -6.03
CA SER A 11 9.50 10.66 -4.62
C SER A 11 8.54 9.62 -4.01
N GLY A 12 7.56 9.16 -4.78
CA GLY A 12 6.64 8.08 -4.40
C GLY A 12 7.37 6.76 -4.12
N GLU A 13 8.24 6.32 -5.03
CA GLU A 13 9.08 5.12 -4.85
C GLU A 13 9.91 5.19 -3.57
N GLN A 14 10.53 6.35 -3.29
CA GLN A 14 11.32 6.53 -2.06
C GLN A 14 10.49 6.39 -0.78
N VAL A 15 9.26 6.88 -0.78
CA VAL A 15 8.32 6.69 0.35
C VAL A 15 7.96 5.22 0.51
N MET A 16 7.69 4.52 -0.60
CA MET A 16 7.38 3.09 -0.57
C MET A 16 8.56 2.24 -0.08
N ASP A 17 9.79 2.61 -0.42
CA ASP A 17 11.00 1.97 0.11
C ASP A 17 11.10 2.11 1.64
N ILE A 18 10.77 3.30 2.17
CA ILE A 18 10.78 3.53 3.63
C ILE A 18 9.72 2.66 4.30
N PHE A 19 8.50 2.62 3.77
CA PHE A 19 7.45 1.79 4.33
C PHE A 19 7.78 0.30 4.27
N THR A 20 8.37 -0.16 3.17
CA THR A 20 8.79 -1.55 3.02
C THR A 20 9.84 -1.93 4.07
N LYS A 21 10.82 -1.05 4.33
CA LYS A 21 11.83 -1.25 5.38
C LYS A 21 11.22 -1.30 6.77
N LEU A 22 10.37 -0.33 7.11
CA LEU A 22 9.68 -0.30 8.40
C LEU A 22 8.81 -1.54 8.61
N ASN A 23 8.16 -2.02 7.54
CA ASN A 23 7.38 -3.25 7.61
C ASN A 23 8.25 -4.49 7.83
N ALA A 24 9.39 -4.57 7.16
CA ALA A 24 10.37 -5.64 7.37
C ALA A 24 10.97 -5.62 8.80
N GLU A 25 11.08 -4.45 9.43
CA GLU A 25 11.49 -4.28 10.82
C GLU A 25 10.39 -4.64 11.84
N GLY A 26 9.19 -5.04 11.37
CA GLY A 26 8.08 -5.52 12.20
C GLY A 26 6.97 -4.50 12.43
N THR A 27 7.07 -3.30 11.84
CA THR A 27 6.00 -2.30 11.93
C THR A 27 4.82 -2.70 11.03
N THR A 28 3.61 -2.80 11.61
CA THR A 28 2.41 -3.02 10.79
C THR A 28 1.99 -1.71 10.12
N ILE A 29 1.87 -1.73 8.79
CA ILE A 29 1.45 -0.57 7.99
C ILE A 29 0.09 -0.86 7.36
N VAL A 30 -0.83 0.08 7.48
CA VAL A 30 -2.10 0.10 6.76
C VAL A 30 -2.12 1.36 5.91
N MET A 31 -2.25 1.19 4.61
CA MET A 31 -2.36 2.30 3.66
C MET A 31 -3.63 2.14 2.82
N VAL A 32 -4.17 3.27 2.40
CA VAL A 32 -5.28 3.37 1.47
C VAL A 32 -4.70 3.95 0.19
N THR A 33 -4.98 3.31 -0.94
CA THR A 33 -4.63 3.86 -2.24
C THR A 33 -5.58 3.40 -3.35
N HIS A 34 -5.75 4.22 -4.39
CA HIS A 34 -6.38 3.87 -5.65
C HIS A 34 -5.38 3.43 -6.74
N GLU A 35 -4.06 3.54 -6.49
CA GLU A 35 -3.01 3.17 -7.43
C GLU A 35 -2.62 1.69 -7.28
N GLU A 36 -2.71 0.90 -8.34
CA GLU A 36 -2.39 -0.53 -8.29
C GLU A 36 -0.89 -0.79 -8.02
N GLU A 37 -0.02 0.07 -8.54
CA GLU A 37 1.44 -0.02 -8.36
C GLU A 37 1.82 0.14 -6.90
N VAL A 38 1.23 1.12 -6.20
CA VAL A 38 1.42 1.34 -4.76
C VAL A 38 0.87 0.15 -3.98
N ALA A 39 -0.32 -0.34 -4.33
CA ALA A 39 -0.91 -1.49 -3.65
C ALA A 39 -0.10 -2.78 -3.80
N ALA A 40 0.74 -2.90 -4.85
CA ALA A 40 1.60 -4.07 -5.08
C ALA A 40 2.70 -4.22 -4.03
N TYR A 41 3.08 -3.16 -3.32
CA TYR A 41 4.04 -3.23 -2.20
C TYR A 41 3.47 -3.89 -0.94
N SER A 42 2.16 -4.16 -0.89
CA SER A 42 1.50 -4.71 0.29
C SER A 42 1.45 -6.24 0.29
N SER A 43 1.64 -6.83 1.47
CA SER A 43 1.50 -8.29 1.67
C SER A 43 0.04 -8.76 1.74
N ARG A 44 -0.92 -7.84 1.87
CA ARG A 44 -2.37 -8.12 1.86
C ARG A 44 -3.11 -6.95 1.24
N ARG A 45 -4.02 -7.26 0.33
CA ARG A 45 -4.87 -6.29 -0.37
C ARG A 45 -6.33 -6.52 0.00
N ILE A 46 -6.99 -5.45 0.43
CA ILE A 46 -8.41 -5.43 0.75
C ILE A 46 -9.06 -4.41 -0.20
N VAL A 47 -10.11 -4.84 -0.90
CA VAL A 47 -10.90 -3.96 -1.77
C VAL A 47 -12.23 -3.65 -1.08
N LEU A 48 -12.51 -2.36 -0.94
CA LEU A 48 -13.76 -1.84 -0.40
C LEU A 48 -14.62 -1.27 -1.53
N ARG A 49 -15.90 -1.62 -1.53
CA ARG A 49 -16.92 -1.04 -2.42
C ARG A 49 -18.20 -0.82 -1.64
N ASP A 50 -18.75 0.38 -1.73
CA ASP A 50 -20.01 0.77 -1.05
C ASP A 50 -20.00 0.44 0.46
N GLY A 51 -18.86 0.68 1.12
CA GLY A 51 -18.67 0.41 2.55
C GLY A 51 -18.52 -1.06 2.92
N LYS A 52 -18.42 -1.97 1.94
CA LYS A 52 -18.27 -3.41 2.15
C LYS A 52 -16.96 -3.93 1.59
N ILE A 53 -16.36 -4.92 2.26
CA ILE A 53 -15.22 -5.65 1.72
C ILE A 53 -15.73 -6.57 0.61
N THR A 54 -15.22 -6.36 -0.60
CA THR A 54 -15.52 -7.21 -1.77
C THR A 54 -14.38 -8.16 -2.10
N GLU A 55 -13.17 -7.86 -1.65
CA GLU A 55 -12.00 -8.71 -1.84
C GLU A 55 -11.07 -8.60 -0.63
N ASP A 56 -10.49 -9.73 -0.24
CA ASP A 56 -9.49 -9.80 0.82
C ASP A 56 -8.51 -10.93 0.46
N ARG A 57 -7.30 -10.57 0.06
CA ARG A 57 -6.28 -11.54 -0.35
C ARG A 57 -4.91 -11.19 0.19
N ARG A 58 -4.14 -12.22 0.53
CA ARG A 58 -2.70 -12.09 0.74
C ARG A 58 -2.00 -12.08 -0.61
N CYS A 59 -1.08 -11.16 -0.79
CA CYS A 59 -0.22 -11.07 -1.96
C CYS A 59 1.12 -11.73 -1.63
N ALA A 60 1.72 -12.41 -2.60
CA ALA A 60 3.13 -12.73 -2.50
C ALA A 60 3.90 -11.42 -2.73
N VAL A 61 4.58 -10.96 -1.69
CA VAL A 61 5.55 -9.85 -1.75
C VAL A 61 6.94 -10.42 -2.01
#